data_AF-A0A5C4MU76-F1
#
_entry.id   AF-A0A5C4MU76-F1
#
_cell.length_a   1.000
_cell.length_b   1.000
_cell.length_c   1.000
_cell.angle_alpha   90.00
_cell.angle_beta   90.00
_cell.angle_gamma   90.00
#
_symmetry.space_group_name_H-M   'P 1'
#
loop_
_entity.id
_entity.type
_entity.pdbx_description
1 polymer ?
#
loop_
_entity_poly.entity_id
_entity_poly.type
_entity_poly.pdbx_seq_one_letter_code
_entity_poly.pdbx_strand_id
1 'polypeptide(L)'
;MLDALQPWLPLLDDEPRADPPARKARRRPVAMPQVTAPAPQHRAARQAFLGVAAAWGLTAAEALRLLGEPVSHEAERLERLDGILGAHRSLRLISPEPALYGARLRQPEPAFDGASLLEVMLRDGLPGIAQVRTHLVARITR
;
A
#
# COMPACT_ATOMS: atom_id res chain seq x y z
N MET A 1 -58.57 47.87 -13.17
CA MET A 1 -58.49 46.55 -12.50
C MET A 1 -57.05 46.07 -12.60
N LEU A 2 -56.49 45.58 -11.49
CA LEU A 2 -55.06 45.39 -11.13
C LEU A 2 -54.42 46.70 -10.62
N ASP A 3 -54.65 47.11 -9.38
CA ASP A 3 -54.31 46.50 -8.07
C ASP A 3 -52.82 46.66 -7.71
N ALA A 4 -52.64 47.20 -6.52
CA ALA A 4 -51.45 47.81 -5.96
C ALA A 4 -50.46 46.76 -5.41
N LEU A 5 -49.19 47.17 -5.24
CA LEU A 5 -48.35 46.92 -4.05
C LEU A 5 -46.86 47.07 -4.38
N GLN A 6 -46.30 48.26 -4.12
CA GLN A 6 -44.98 48.44 -3.51
C GLN A 6 -44.94 49.85 -2.90
N PRO A 7 -45.25 50.01 -1.60
CA PRO A 7 -44.85 51.18 -0.84
C PRO A 7 -43.36 51.09 -0.46
N TRP A 8 -42.82 52.18 0.10
CA TRP A 8 -41.71 52.25 1.05
C TRP A 8 -40.26 51.97 0.59
N LEU A 9 -39.53 53.06 0.27
CA LEU A 9 -38.10 53.17 0.57
C LEU A 9 -37.85 54.52 1.26
N PRO A 10 -37.69 54.58 2.59
CA PRO A 10 -37.18 55.79 3.23
C PRO A 10 -35.64 55.76 3.25
N LEU A 11 -35.09 56.92 2.88
CA LEU A 11 -33.85 57.56 3.35
C LEU A 11 -32.81 56.66 4.04
N LEU A 12 -31.61 56.63 3.44
CA LEU A 12 -30.36 56.20 4.08
C LEU A 12 -30.07 57.10 5.28
N ASP A 13 -30.42 56.64 6.48
CA ASP A 13 -29.84 57.15 7.72
C ASP A 13 -28.54 56.41 8.03
N ASP A 14 -27.58 57.21 8.49
CA ASP A 14 -26.19 56.93 8.81
C ASP A 14 -26.08 55.89 9.96
N GLU A 15 -25.79 54.62 9.64
CA GLU A 15 -25.46 53.62 10.66
C GLU A 15 -24.00 53.80 11.12
N PRO A 16 -23.72 53.98 12.43
CA PRO A 16 -22.36 54.08 12.91
C PRO A 16 -21.65 52.74 12.71
N ARG A 17 -20.54 52.78 11.97
CA ARG A 17 -19.66 51.64 11.72
C ARG A 17 -19.10 51.10 13.04
N ALA A 18 -19.80 50.15 13.65
CA ALA A 18 -19.29 49.36 14.75
C ALA A 18 -18.20 48.42 14.22
N ASP A 19 -16.99 48.52 14.78
CA ASP A 19 -15.91 47.60 14.48
C ASP A 19 -16.31 46.15 14.83
N PRO A 20 -16.09 45.17 13.94
CA PRO A 20 -16.38 43.79 14.24
C PRO A 20 -15.44 43.29 15.36
N PRO A 21 -15.94 42.53 16.35
CA PRO A 21 -15.07 41.98 17.39
C PRO A 21 -14.09 41.00 16.77
N ALA A 22 -12.80 41.18 17.07
CA ALA A 22 -11.71 40.33 16.64
C ALA A 22 -12.03 38.84 16.93
N ARG A 23 -12.33 38.08 15.88
CA ARG A 23 -12.48 36.63 15.94
C ARG A 23 -11.13 36.04 16.39
N LYS A 24 -11.04 35.64 17.67
CA LYS A 24 -9.92 34.81 18.15
C LYS A 24 -9.90 33.53 17.33
N ALA A 25 -8.96 33.44 16.40
CA ALA A 25 -8.69 32.24 15.63
C ALA A 25 -8.37 31.11 16.62
N ARG A 26 -9.34 30.22 16.87
CA ARG A 26 -9.09 28.99 17.59
C ARG A 26 -8.08 28.20 16.74
N ARG A 27 -6.82 28.18 17.16
CA ARG A 27 -5.81 27.30 16.60
C ARG A 27 -6.34 25.87 16.74
N ARG A 28 -6.81 25.31 15.63
CA ARG A 28 -7.24 23.93 15.54
C ARG A 28 -5.99 23.09 15.82
N PRO A 29 -5.96 22.26 16.88
CA PRO A 29 -4.77 21.45 17.16
C PRO A 29 -4.50 20.58 15.93
N VAL A 30 -3.29 20.67 15.38
CA VAL A 30 -2.83 19.72 14.36
C VAL A 30 -2.82 18.37 15.05
N ALA A 31 -3.75 17.49 14.66
CA ALA A 31 -3.78 16.14 15.16
C ALA A 31 -2.46 15.49 14.80
N MET A 32 -1.61 15.22 15.81
CA MET A 32 -0.42 14.40 15.61
C MET A 32 -0.88 13.05 15.05
N PRO A 33 -0.17 12.47 14.06
CA PRO A 33 -0.50 11.15 13.57
C PRO A 33 -0.39 10.18 14.74
N GLN A 34 -1.54 9.70 15.20
CA GLN A 34 -1.62 8.69 16.24
C GLN A 34 -1.03 7.41 15.64
N VAL A 35 0.12 6.96 16.15
CA VAL A 35 0.68 5.65 15.80
C VAL A 35 -0.22 4.61 16.46
N THR A 36 -1.29 4.24 15.78
CA THR A 36 -2.14 3.13 16.19
C THR A 36 -1.35 1.83 16.06
N ALA A 37 -1.50 0.93 17.04
CA ALA A 37 -0.92 -0.40 16.95
C ALA A 37 -1.41 -1.07 15.65
N PRO A 38 -0.54 -1.77 14.91
CA PRO A 38 -0.94 -2.41 13.66
C PRO A 38 -2.04 -3.44 13.93
N ALA A 39 -3.01 -3.51 13.03
CA ALA A 39 -4.07 -4.51 13.11
C ALA A 39 -3.47 -5.94 13.24
N PRO A 40 -4.08 -6.85 14.03
CA PRO A 40 -3.53 -8.19 14.26
C PRO A 40 -3.18 -8.95 12.97
N GLN A 41 -3.98 -8.78 11.92
CA GLN A 41 -3.73 -9.35 10.59
C GLN A 41 -2.41 -8.87 9.95
N HIS A 42 -2.00 -7.62 10.16
CA HIS A 42 -0.74 -7.07 9.66
C HIS A 42 0.46 -7.68 10.39
N ARG A 43 0.33 -7.92 11.70
CA ARG A 43 1.35 -8.62 12.48
C ARG A 43 1.53 -10.06 11.98
N ALA A 44 0.42 -10.78 11.77
CA ALA A 44 0.46 -12.16 11.28
C ALA A 44 1.09 -12.25 9.88
N ALA A 45 0.75 -11.34 8.95
CA ALA A 45 1.35 -11.30 7.62
C ALA A 45 2.87 -11.10 7.67
N ARG A 46 3.35 -10.18 8.52
CA ARG A 46 4.79 -9.96 8.74
C ARG A 46 5.48 -11.19 9.32
N GLN A 47 4.87 -11.87 10.28
CA GLN A 47 5.42 -13.12 10.84
C GLN A 47 5.47 -14.24 9.79
N ALA A 48 4.41 -14.39 8.98
CA ALA A 48 4.36 -15.37 7.90
C ALA A 48 5.47 -15.10 6.86
N PHE A 49 5.71 -13.83 6.54
CA PHE A 49 6.80 -13.44 5.64
C PHE A 49 8.17 -13.89 6.13
N LEU A 50 8.45 -13.84 7.44
CA LEU A 50 9.73 -14.34 7.97
C LEU A 50 9.92 -15.84 7.68
N GLY A 51 8.86 -16.63 7.80
CA GLY A 51 8.88 -18.05 7.42
C GLY A 51 9.10 -18.26 5.92
N VAL A 52 8.47 -17.44 5.08
CA VAL A 52 8.68 -17.46 3.61
C VAL A 52 10.11 -17.09 3.24
N ALA A 53 10.65 -16.02 3.85
CA ALA A 53 12.02 -15.58 3.61
C ALA A 53 13.03 -16.68 3.97
N ALA A 54 12.82 -17.37 5.09
CA ALA A 54 13.64 -18.52 5.49
C ALA A 54 13.51 -19.68 4.49
N ALA A 55 12.28 -20.06 4.10
CA ALA A 55 12.05 -21.15 3.15
C ALA A 55 12.64 -20.88 1.75
N TRP A 56 12.69 -19.62 1.34
CA TRP A 56 13.31 -19.21 0.07
C TRP A 56 14.83 -19.03 0.18
N GLY A 57 15.37 -19.07 1.41
CA GLY A 57 16.78 -18.82 1.69
C GLY A 57 17.19 -17.39 1.33
N LEU A 58 16.34 -16.40 1.63
CA LEU A 58 16.66 -15.00 1.38
C LEU A 58 17.71 -14.50 2.39
N THR A 59 18.63 -13.68 1.90
CA THR A 59 19.45 -12.83 2.77
C THR A 59 18.59 -11.73 3.41
N ALA A 60 19.07 -11.16 4.52
CA ALA A 60 18.41 -10.02 5.15
C ALA A 60 18.25 -8.84 4.19
N ALA A 61 19.25 -8.58 3.35
CA ALA A 61 19.21 -7.50 2.37
C ALA A 61 18.13 -7.72 1.30
N GLU A 62 18.00 -8.94 0.77
CA GLU A 62 16.94 -9.30 -0.17
C GLU A 62 15.55 -9.17 0.47
N ALA A 63 15.39 -9.68 1.70
CA ALA A 63 14.13 -9.60 2.43
C ALA A 63 13.70 -8.13 2.65
N LEU A 64 14.61 -7.26 3.08
CA LEU A 64 14.33 -5.83 3.25
C LEU A 64 13.98 -5.14 1.93
N ARG A 65 14.69 -5.48 0.85
CA ARG A 65 14.43 -4.93 -0.48
C ARG A 65 13.06 -5.36 -1.02
N LEU A 66 12.65 -6.61 -0.79
CA LEU A 66 11.31 -7.08 -1.15
C LEU A 66 10.21 -6.34 -0.38
N LEU A 67 10.44 -6.03 0.90
CA LEU A 67 9.54 -5.20 1.71
C LEU A 67 9.51 -3.72 1.29
N GLY A 68 10.42 -3.30 0.40
CA GLY A 68 10.53 -1.93 -0.08
C GLY A 68 11.24 -0.99 0.90
N GLU A 69 12.01 -1.52 1.84
CA GLU A 69 12.76 -0.70 2.79
C GLU A 69 13.92 0.05 2.08
N PRO A 70 14.24 1.28 2.50
CA PRO A 70 13.60 2.07 3.57
C PRO A 70 12.46 2.98 3.08
N VAL A 71 12.07 2.89 1.81
CA VAL A 71 11.24 3.92 1.14
C VAL A 71 9.73 3.63 1.17
N SER A 72 9.33 2.40 1.45
CA SER A 72 7.92 2.00 1.40
C SER A 72 7.11 2.50 2.60
N HIS A 73 5.98 3.13 2.29
CA HIS A 73 4.95 3.44 3.29
C HIS A 73 4.23 2.16 3.71
N GLU A 74 3.55 2.19 4.86
CA GLU A 74 2.91 1.00 5.44
C GLU A 74 1.91 0.31 4.50
N ALA A 75 1.12 1.08 3.75
CA ALA A 75 0.16 0.51 2.79
C ALA A 75 0.86 -0.29 1.68
N GLU A 76 1.93 0.26 1.08
CA GLU A 76 2.69 -0.44 0.05
C GLU A 76 3.41 -1.68 0.62
N ARG A 77 3.92 -1.60 1.86
CA ARG A 77 4.53 -2.75 2.54
C ARG A 77 3.55 -3.91 2.70
N LEU A 78 2.30 -3.61 3.06
CA LEU A 78 1.24 -4.63 3.18
C LEU A 78 0.88 -5.24 1.82
N GLU A 79 0.84 -4.44 0.76
CA GLU A 79 0.59 -4.93 -0.59
C GLU A 79 1.71 -5.86 -1.08
N ARG A 80 2.97 -5.49 -0.83
CA ARG A 80 4.14 -6.34 -1.08
C ARG A 80 4.05 -7.65 -0.31
N LEU A 81 3.68 -7.60 0.98
CA LEU A 81 3.49 -8.80 1.80
C LEU A 81 2.43 -9.72 1.21
N ASP A 82 1.25 -9.20 0.84
CA ASP A 82 0.20 -10.02 0.21
C ASP A 82 0.68 -10.66 -1.11
N GLY A 83 1.35 -9.88 -1.95
CA GLY A 83 1.93 -10.37 -3.19
C GLY A 83 2.92 -11.51 -2.99
N ILE A 84 3.84 -11.37 -2.04
CA ILE A 84 4.86 -12.38 -1.70
C ILE A 84 4.23 -13.64 -1.12
N LEU A 85 3.29 -13.50 -0.16
CA LEU A 85 2.58 -14.63 0.43
C LEU A 85 1.73 -15.37 -0.62
N GLY A 86 1.14 -14.63 -1.56
CA GLY A 86 0.44 -15.18 -2.72
C GLY A 86 1.36 -15.98 -3.64
N ALA A 87 2.52 -15.44 -4.00
CA ALA A 87 3.52 -16.15 -4.80
C ALA A 87 4.01 -17.43 -4.10
N HIS A 88 4.27 -17.37 -2.79
CA HIS A 88 4.62 -18.55 -1.99
C HIS A 88 3.53 -19.62 -2.02
N ARG A 89 2.25 -19.23 -1.88
CA ARG A 89 1.13 -20.17 -1.99
C ARG A 89 1.08 -20.82 -3.37
N SER A 90 1.27 -20.06 -4.44
CA SER A 90 1.31 -20.62 -5.81
C SER A 90 2.48 -21.59 -5.99
N LEU A 91 3.66 -21.29 -5.47
CA LEU A 91 4.80 -22.21 -5.50
C LEU A 91 4.47 -23.54 -4.82
N ARG A 92 3.78 -23.51 -3.67
CA ARG A 92 3.36 -24.74 -2.98
C ARG A 92 2.42 -25.63 -3.78
N LEU A 93 1.64 -25.03 -4.67
CA LEU A 93 0.71 -25.77 -5.54
C LEU A 93 1.45 -26.36 -6.75
N ILE A 94 2.47 -25.67 -7.27
CA ILE A 94 3.26 -26.14 -8.43
C ILE A 94 4.32 -27.16 -8.00
N SER A 95 4.91 -27.00 -6.82
CA SER A 95 5.95 -27.85 -6.28
C SER A 95 5.68 -28.11 -4.80
N PRO A 96 5.43 -29.35 -4.39
CA PRO A 96 5.12 -29.65 -2.99
C PRO A 96 6.35 -29.64 -2.09
N GLU A 97 7.57 -29.58 -2.64
CA GLU A 97 8.83 -29.70 -1.90
C GLU A 97 9.42 -28.33 -1.53
N PRO A 98 9.29 -27.86 -0.26
CA PRO A 98 9.65 -26.50 0.11
C PRO A 98 11.14 -26.19 0.01
N ALA A 99 11.98 -27.22 0.19
CA ALA A 99 13.43 -27.11 0.09
C ALA A 99 13.89 -26.64 -1.31
N LEU A 100 13.08 -26.87 -2.36
CA LEU A 100 13.42 -26.49 -3.73
C LEU A 100 12.93 -25.09 -4.11
N TYR A 101 12.14 -24.40 -3.26
CA TYR A 101 11.56 -23.10 -3.62
C TYR A 101 12.64 -22.04 -3.86
N GLY A 102 13.63 -21.97 -2.97
CA GLY A 102 14.74 -21.03 -3.12
C GLY A 102 15.56 -21.27 -4.38
N ALA A 103 15.79 -22.54 -4.75
CA ALA A 103 16.50 -22.89 -5.98
C ALA A 103 15.67 -22.51 -7.21
N ARG A 104 14.38 -22.84 -7.22
CA ARG A 104 13.47 -22.55 -8.32
C ARG A 104 13.29 -21.05 -8.56
N LEU A 105 13.23 -20.25 -7.50
CA LEU A 105 13.13 -18.79 -7.60
C LEU A 105 14.37 -18.14 -8.22
N ARG A 106 15.53 -18.80 -8.16
CA ARG A 106 16.82 -18.34 -8.71
C ARG A 106 17.16 -18.96 -10.06
N GLN A 107 16.36 -19.90 -10.54
CA GLN A 107 16.53 -20.45 -11.88
C GLN A 107 16.11 -19.41 -12.94
N PRO A 108 16.85 -19.32 -14.06
CA PRO A 108 16.42 -18.52 -15.21
C PRO A 108 15.02 -18.91 -15.67
N GLU A 109 14.16 -17.92 -15.89
CA GLU A 109 12.80 -18.14 -16.36
C GLU A 109 12.63 -17.48 -17.75
N PRO A 110 12.39 -18.26 -18.82
CA PRO A 110 12.24 -17.72 -20.17
C PRO A 110 11.12 -16.69 -20.32
N ALA A 111 10.09 -16.74 -19.47
CA ALA A 111 9.02 -15.73 -19.46
C ALA A 111 9.49 -14.33 -19.04
N PHE A 112 10.70 -14.21 -18.50
CA PHE A 112 11.30 -12.95 -18.04
C PHE A 112 12.67 -12.70 -18.69
N ASP A 113 12.80 -13.05 -19.98
CA ASP A 113 14.02 -12.86 -20.77
C ASP A 113 15.27 -13.51 -20.14
N GLY A 114 15.08 -14.64 -19.45
CA GLY A 114 16.14 -15.38 -18.78
C GLY A 114 16.49 -14.86 -17.38
N ALA A 115 15.88 -13.77 -16.91
CA ALA A 115 15.94 -13.39 -15.51
C ALA A 115 15.19 -14.42 -14.64
N SER A 116 15.67 -14.63 -13.42
CA SER A 116 14.99 -15.45 -12.43
C SER A 116 13.82 -14.70 -11.80
N LEU A 117 12.87 -15.44 -11.23
CA LEU A 117 11.70 -14.86 -10.55
C LEU A 117 12.12 -13.92 -9.41
N LEU A 118 13.15 -14.30 -8.64
CA LEU A 118 13.65 -13.48 -7.54
C LEU A 118 14.30 -12.19 -8.05
N GLU A 119 15.06 -12.24 -9.15
CA GLU A 119 15.66 -11.04 -9.76
C GLU A 119 14.60 -10.05 -10.23
N VAL A 120 13.52 -10.52 -10.87
CA VAL A 120 12.39 -9.66 -11.27
C VAL A 120 11.76 -8.98 -10.06
N MET A 121 11.50 -9.73 -8.98
CA MET A 121 10.93 -9.16 -7.74
C MET A 121 11.85 -8.11 -7.09
N LEU A 122 13.16 -8.35 -7.07
CA LEU A 122 14.13 -7.46 -6.43
C LEU A 122 14.42 -6.21 -7.27
N ARG A 123 14.42 -6.35 -8.60
CA ARG A 123 14.68 -5.26 -9.55
C ARG A 123 13.47 -4.35 -9.67
N ASP A 124 12.29 -4.93 -9.89
CA ASP A 124 11.09 -4.18 -10.29
C ASP A 124 10.16 -3.91 -9.10
N GLY A 125 10.50 -4.40 -7.90
CA GLY A 125 9.77 -4.12 -6.66
C GLY A 125 8.34 -4.65 -6.69
N LEU A 126 7.37 -3.85 -6.21
CA LEU A 126 5.96 -4.24 -6.18
C LEU A 126 5.41 -4.68 -7.55
N PRO A 127 5.64 -3.94 -8.66
CA PRO A 127 5.31 -4.43 -10.01
C PRO A 127 5.91 -5.80 -10.34
N GLY A 128 7.17 -6.05 -9.97
CA GLY A 128 7.82 -7.35 -10.18
C GLY A 128 7.19 -8.48 -9.37
N ILE A 129 6.83 -8.20 -8.12
CA ILE A 129 6.10 -9.12 -7.22
C ILE A 129 4.75 -9.50 -7.85
N ALA A 130 3.99 -8.53 -8.36
CA ALA A 130 2.70 -8.76 -8.99
C ALA A 130 2.82 -9.60 -10.28
N GLN A 131 3.84 -9.34 -11.11
CA GLN A 131 4.13 -10.09 -12.32
C GLN A 131 4.48 -11.55 -12.01
N VAL A 132 5.40 -11.80 -11.08
CA VAL A 132 5.80 -13.15 -10.69
C VAL A 132 4.65 -13.93 -10.08
N ARG A 133 3.84 -13.31 -9.22
CA ARG A 133 2.63 -13.95 -8.67
C ARG A 133 1.69 -14.40 -9.79
N THR A 134 1.40 -13.51 -10.75
CA THR A 134 0.51 -13.82 -11.89
C THR A 134 1.07 -14.95 -12.74
N HIS A 135 2.37 -14.92 -13.06
CA HIS A 135 3.05 -15.98 -13.80
C HIS A 135 2.94 -17.33 -13.09
N LEU A 136 3.18 -17.38 -11.77
CA LEU A 136 3.05 -18.60 -10.99
C LEU A 136 1.60 -19.12 -10.97
N VAL A 137 0.61 -18.25 -10.78
CA VAL A 137 -0.80 -18.65 -10.84
C VAL A 137 -1.15 -19.30 -12.18
N ALA A 138 -0.71 -18.70 -13.30
CA ALA A 138 -0.97 -19.22 -14.64
C ALA A 138 -0.39 -20.64 -14.87
N ARG A 139 0.65 -21.02 -14.12
CA ARG A 139 1.27 -22.35 -14.17
C ARG A 139 0.55 -23.43 -13.36
N ILE A 140 -0.36 -23.05 -12.47
CA ILE A 140 -1.18 -24.01 -11.72
C ILE A 140 -2.29 -24.60 -12.62
N THR A 141 -2.80 -23.80 -13.55
CA THR A 141 -3.96 -24.13 -14.39
C THR A 141 -3.61 -24.83 -15.72
N ARG A 142 -2.34 -25.16 -15.97
CA ARG A 142 -1.89 -25.91 -17.16
C ARG A 142 -1.40 -27.29 -16.76
#